data_AF-A0A0M1J3H7-F1
#
_entry.id   AF-A0A0M1J3H7-F1
#
_cell.length_a   1.000
_cell.length_b   1.000
_cell.length_c   1.000
_cell.angle_alpha   90.00
_cell.angle_beta   90.00
_cell.angle_gamma   90.00
#
_symmetry.space_group_name_H-M   'P 1'
#
loop_
_entity.id
_entity.type
_entity.pdbx_description
1 polymer ?
#
loop_
_entity_poly.entity_id
_entity_poly.type
_entity_poly.pdbx_seq_one_letter_code
_entity_poly.pdbx_strand_id
1 'polypeptide(L)'
;QPRVKTHIQHLDDLITKLEAHIRLQLAKGVDISNTAAIVETVDKHQDTDLSLADLSARLDQDRKAEPVDSQWLRWVTQILEQLKHLKWLYTEGQTNQGRTVMGMLNSTGCSSVWGSTFPYNPYPFPWSSHLFQDSTSVALGIFEGHMVKMATGFKAIRMAELELAGKYNPSEHDNFFTYFTWRNFSNEEWLLCPPVVAMGGDGSMYDIGFQNLSRVLASGTPVKVMV
;
A
#
# COMPACT_ATOMS: atom_id res chain seq x y z
N GLN A 1 7.96 -14.37 -5.33
CA GLN A 1 6.80 -15.21 -4.96
C GLN A 1 5.68 -14.99 -5.98
N PRO A 2 5.04 -16.03 -6.56
CA PRO A 2 4.04 -15.87 -7.62
C PRO A 2 2.90 -14.91 -7.25
N ARG A 3 2.33 -15.06 -6.05
CA ARG A 3 1.27 -14.18 -5.52
C ARG A 3 1.64 -12.70 -5.51
N VAL A 4 2.89 -12.38 -5.17
CA VAL A 4 3.37 -10.99 -5.11
C VAL A 4 3.51 -10.42 -6.52
N LYS A 5 3.95 -11.23 -7.48
CA LYS A 5 4.01 -10.82 -8.89
C LYS A 5 2.61 -10.48 -9.43
N THR A 6 1.62 -11.32 -9.14
CA THR A 6 0.21 -11.06 -9.47
C THR A 6 -0.30 -9.79 -8.80
N HIS A 7 0.04 -9.56 -7.53
CA HIS A 7 -0.35 -8.35 -6.82
C HIS A 7 0.27 -7.07 -7.41
N ILE A 8 1.54 -7.12 -7.84
CA ILE A 8 2.19 -5.98 -8.51
C ILE A 8 1.49 -5.67 -9.83
N GLN A 9 1.14 -6.70 -10.62
CA GLN A 9 0.36 -6.52 -11.86
C GLN A 9 -1.01 -5.90 -11.57
N HIS A 10 -1.69 -6.36 -10.52
CA HIS A 10 -2.96 -5.76 -10.09
C HIS A 10 -2.82 -4.28 -9.73
N LEU A 11 -1.76 -3.92 -9.00
CA LEU A 11 -1.46 -2.51 -8.68
C LEU A 11 -1.22 -1.68 -9.93
N ASP A 12 -0.49 -2.20 -10.91
CA ASP A 12 -0.22 -1.52 -12.18
C ASP A 12 -1.50 -1.25 -12.99
N ASP A 13 -2.35 -2.27 -13.08
CA ASP A 13 -3.65 -2.15 -13.75
C ASP A 13 -4.54 -1.14 -13.02
N LEU A 14 -4.56 -1.19 -11.69
CA LEU A 14 -5.38 -0.30 -10.86
C LEU A 14 -4.92 1.15 -10.98
N ILE A 15 -3.60 1.41 -10.93
CA ILE A 15 -3.01 2.74 -11.13
C ILE A 15 -3.40 3.27 -12.51
N THR A 16 -3.23 2.47 -13.56
CA THR A 16 -3.53 2.87 -14.93
C THR A 16 -5.02 3.20 -15.12
N LYS A 17 -5.91 2.36 -14.57
CA LYS A 17 -7.36 2.60 -14.58
C LYS A 17 -7.73 3.86 -13.81
N LEU A 18 -7.13 4.09 -12.65
CA LEU A 18 -7.39 5.27 -11.83
C LEU A 18 -6.91 6.56 -12.53
N GLU A 19 -5.73 6.54 -13.16
CA GLU A 19 -5.26 7.66 -13.98
C GLU A 19 -6.20 7.96 -15.15
N ALA A 20 -6.64 6.92 -15.87
CA ALA A 20 -7.60 7.09 -16.96
C ALA A 20 -8.94 7.64 -16.44
N HIS A 21 -9.42 7.15 -15.29
CA HIS A 21 -10.64 7.64 -14.65
C HIS A 21 -10.53 9.13 -14.29
N ILE A 22 -9.42 9.55 -13.68
CA ILE A 22 -9.18 10.96 -13.35
C ILE A 22 -9.18 11.82 -14.62
N ARG A 23 -8.46 11.40 -15.67
CA ARG A 23 -8.42 12.13 -16.95
C ARG A 23 -9.81 12.27 -17.57
N LEU A 24 -10.61 11.20 -17.56
CA LEU A 24 -11.97 11.22 -18.09
C LEU A 24 -12.88 12.17 -17.31
N GLN A 25 -12.80 12.18 -15.98
CA GLN A 25 -13.60 13.09 -15.16
C GLN A 25 -13.21 14.55 -15.36
N LEU A 26 -11.90 14.84 -15.48
CA LEU A 26 -11.43 16.19 -15.82
C LEU A 26 -11.88 16.61 -17.22
N ALA A 27 -11.90 15.68 -18.19
CA ALA A 27 -12.33 15.95 -19.55
C ALA A 27 -13.85 16.18 -19.67
N LYS A 28 -14.68 15.65 -18.76
CA LYS A 28 -16.15 15.93 -18.77
C LYS A 28 -16.48 17.41 -18.59
N GLY A 29 -15.61 18.17 -17.93
CA GLY A 29 -15.76 19.62 -17.80
C GLY A 29 -15.54 20.38 -19.12
N VAL A 30 -14.96 19.74 -20.14
CA VAL A 30 -14.70 20.33 -21.46
C VAL A 30 -15.84 19.94 -22.41
N ASP A 31 -16.66 20.92 -22.81
CA ASP A 31 -17.75 20.69 -23.78
C ASP A 31 -17.18 20.55 -25.21
N ILE A 32 -16.94 19.31 -25.63
CA ILE A 32 -16.47 18.97 -26.99
C ILE A 32 -17.64 18.84 -27.99
N SER A 33 -18.88 19.08 -27.57
CA SER A 33 -20.06 18.87 -28.42
C SER A 33 -20.21 19.93 -29.52
N ASN A 34 -19.55 21.09 -29.37
CA ASN A 34 -19.52 22.14 -30.39
C ASN A 34 -18.40 21.89 -31.42
N THR A 35 -18.59 20.88 -32.27
CA THR A 35 -17.66 20.56 -33.35
C THR A 35 -17.42 21.72 -34.32
N ALA A 36 -18.36 22.66 -34.45
CA ALA A 36 -18.20 23.85 -35.30
C ALA A 36 -17.15 24.82 -34.72
N ALA A 37 -17.19 25.09 -33.41
CA ALA A 37 -16.18 25.92 -32.73
C ALA A 37 -14.79 25.28 -32.75
N ILE A 38 -14.71 23.95 -32.69
CA ILE A 38 -13.44 23.21 -32.77
C ILE A 38 -12.83 23.34 -34.16
N VAL A 39 -13.61 23.14 -35.21
CA VAL A 39 -13.14 23.29 -36.61
C VAL A 39 -12.69 24.74 -36.87
N GLU A 40 -13.44 25.74 -36.42
CA GLU A 40 -13.03 27.14 -36.55
C GLU A 40 -11.73 27.45 -35.81
N THR A 41 -11.49 26.82 -34.66
CA THR A 41 -10.26 27.01 -33.86
C THR A 41 -9.05 26.35 -34.52
N VAL A 42 -9.24 25.16 -35.12
CA VAL A 42 -8.20 24.44 -35.87
C VAL A 42 -7.86 25.17 -37.17
N ASP A 43 -8.85 25.66 -37.90
CA ASP A 43 -8.64 26.40 -39.15
C ASP A 43 -7.91 27.73 -38.94
N LYS A 44 -8.11 28.39 -37.79
CA LYS A 44 -7.39 29.62 -37.42
C LYS A 44 -5.93 29.39 -37.00
N HIS A 45 -5.50 28.14 -36.82
CA HIS A 45 -4.16 27.77 -36.35
C HIS A 45 -3.45 26.78 -37.29
N GLN A 46 -3.67 26.87 -38.61
CA GLN A 46 -2.99 26.03 -39.60
C GLN A 46 -1.45 26.07 -39.51
N ASP A 47 -0.86 27.13 -38.94
CA ASP A 47 0.60 27.34 -38.86
C ASP A 47 1.19 27.34 -37.43
N THR A 48 0.43 26.99 -36.37
CA THR A 48 0.96 26.94 -34.98
C THR A 48 0.49 25.72 -34.21
N ASP A 49 1.38 25.12 -33.41
CA ASP A 49 1.03 24.01 -32.52
C ASP A 49 -0.04 24.45 -31.51
N LEU A 50 -1.17 23.74 -31.54
CA LEU A 50 -2.32 24.04 -30.70
C LEU A 50 -2.23 23.27 -29.37
N SER A 51 -2.15 23.97 -28.25
CA SER A 51 -2.15 23.32 -26.92
C SER A 51 -3.58 23.09 -26.40
N LEU A 52 -3.75 22.09 -25.53
CA LEU A 52 -5.02 21.83 -24.83
C LEU A 52 -5.48 23.03 -23.98
N ALA A 53 -4.54 23.84 -23.47
CA ALA A 53 -4.87 25.02 -22.69
C ALA A 53 -5.49 26.11 -23.59
N ASP A 54 -4.99 26.28 -24.81
CA ASP A 54 -5.51 27.27 -25.77
C ASP A 54 -6.89 26.88 -26.29
N LEU A 55 -7.11 25.59 -26.53
CA LEU A 55 -8.41 25.07 -26.97
C LEU A 55 -9.47 25.20 -25.85
N SER A 56 -9.11 24.86 -24.60
CA SER A 56 -10.01 24.97 -23.43
C SER A 56 -10.40 26.41 -23.15
N ALA A 57 -9.44 27.35 -23.17
CA ALA A 57 -9.70 28.77 -22.91
C ALA A 57 -10.68 29.42 -23.91
N ARG A 58 -10.78 28.88 -25.13
CA ARG A 58 -11.71 29.35 -26.16
C ARG A 58 -13.06 28.65 -26.11
N LEU A 59 -13.07 27.34 -25.84
CA LEU A 59 -14.31 26.58 -25.68
C LEU A 59 -15.10 27.04 -24.44
N ASP A 60 -14.43 27.56 -23.42
CA ASP A 60 -15.03 28.13 -22.20
C ASP A 60 -15.64 29.54 -22.37
N GLN A 61 -15.50 30.19 -23.54
CA GLN A 61 -16.04 31.56 -23.74
C GLN A 61 -17.57 31.61 -23.79
N ASP A 62 -18.24 30.50 -24.14
CA ASP A 62 -19.70 30.48 -24.39
C ASP A 62 -20.52 29.62 -23.42
N ARG A 63 -19.92 28.85 -22.49
CA ARG A 63 -20.65 28.08 -21.47
C ARG A 63 -19.90 27.99 -20.14
N LYS A 64 -20.67 27.99 -19.04
CA LYS A 64 -20.18 27.63 -17.70
C LYS A 64 -19.77 26.15 -17.71
N ALA A 65 -18.48 25.86 -17.89
CA ALA A 65 -17.94 24.54 -17.57
C ALA A 65 -18.40 24.12 -16.16
N GLU A 66 -18.83 22.87 -15.99
CA GLU A 66 -19.11 22.36 -14.65
C GLU A 66 -17.80 22.37 -13.85
N PRO A 67 -17.77 23.05 -12.68
CA PRO A 67 -16.55 23.12 -11.90
C PRO A 67 -16.15 21.73 -11.44
N VAL A 68 -14.88 21.38 -11.66
CA VAL A 68 -14.30 20.13 -11.16
C VAL A 68 -14.42 20.12 -9.64
N ASP A 69 -14.93 19.01 -9.09
CA ASP A 69 -14.97 18.80 -7.64
C ASP A 69 -13.55 18.71 -7.09
N SER A 70 -13.09 19.81 -6.48
CA SER A 70 -11.77 19.92 -5.87
C SER A 70 -11.54 18.98 -4.69
N GLN A 71 -12.60 18.61 -3.96
CA GLN A 71 -12.50 17.71 -2.82
C GLN A 71 -12.27 16.28 -3.32
N TRP A 72 -13.09 15.85 -4.29
CA TRP A 72 -12.91 14.57 -4.96
C TRP A 72 -11.54 14.47 -5.64
N LEU A 73 -11.12 15.50 -6.39
CA LEU A 73 -9.83 15.49 -7.11
C LEU A 73 -8.65 15.34 -6.14
N ARG A 74 -8.68 16.05 -5.00
CA ARG A 74 -7.64 15.93 -3.97
C ARG A 74 -7.62 14.54 -3.35
N TRP A 75 -8.79 13.98 -3.05
CA TRP A 75 -8.90 12.64 -2.47
C TRP A 75 -8.41 11.54 -3.42
N VAL A 76 -8.85 11.56 -4.68
CA VAL A 76 -8.49 10.52 -5.66
C VAL A 76 -7.00 10.59 -6.04
N THR A 77 -6.42 11.79 -6.10
CA THR A 77 -4.99 11.97 -6.34
C THR A 77 -4.14 11.48 -5.18
N GLN A 78 -4.59 11.67 -3.93
CA GLN A 78 -3.93 11.09 -2.76
C GLN A 78 -3.96 9.55 -2.79
N ILE A 79 -5.09 8.95 -3.19
CA ILE A 79 -5.17 7.50 -3.37
C ILE A 79 -4.20 7.03 -4.45
N LEU A 80 -4.17 7.71 -5.60
CA LEU A 80 -3.25 7.40 -6.69
C LEU A 80 -1.78 7.46 -6.23
N GLU A 81 -1.40 8.49 -5.48
CA GLU A 81 -0.07 8.62 -4.90
C GLU A 81 0.25 7.46 -3.94
N GLN A 82 -0.69 7.09 -3.07
CA GLN A 82 -0.56 5.95 -2.17
C GLN A 82 -0.37 4.63 -2.93
N LEU A 83 -1.11 4.40 -4.02
CA LEU A 83 -0.94 3.21 -4.85
C LEU A 83 0.42 3.17 -5.55
N LYS A 84 0.88 4.29 -6.10
CA LYS A 84 2.22 4.40 -6.71
C LYS A 84 3.32 4.15 -5.68
N HIS A 85 3.20 4.74 -4.51
CA HIS A 85 4.12 4.51 -3.40
C HIS A 85 4.10 3.05 -2.95
N LEU A 86 2.92 2.43 -2.85
CA LEU A 86 2.76 1.03 -2.51
C LEU A 86 3.46 0.14 -3.53
N LYS A 87 3.24 0.36 -4.83
CA LYS A 87 3.94 -0.37 -5.90
C LYS A 87 5.45 -0.26 -5.74
N TRP A 88 5.97 0.96 -5.52
CA TRP A 88 7.40 1.19 -5.30
C TRP A 88 7.94 0.40 -4.10
N LEU A 89 7.20 0.32 -2.98
CA LEU A 89 7.58 -0.50 -1.83
C LEU A 89 7.65 -2.00 -2.17
N TYR A 90 6.80 -2.48 -3.09
CA TYR A 90 6.80 -3.88 -3.52
C TYR A 90 7.93 -4.22 -4.49
N THR A 91 8.38 -3.27 -5.31
CA THR A 91 9.37 -3.51 -6.38
C THR A 91 10.79 -3.10 -6.02
N GLU A 92 10.96 -1.95 -5.37
CA GLU A 92 12.26 -1.32 -5.14
C GLU A 92 12.48 -1.08 -3.64
N GLY A 93 11.63 -0.27 -3.00
CA GLY A 93 11.80 0.16 -1.62
C GLY A 93 13.14 0.86 -1.37
N GLN A 94 13.47 1.09 -0.10
CA GLN A 94 14.71 1.77 0.28
C GLN A 94 15.98 0.94 0.01
N THR A 95 15.85 -0.39 -0.02
CA THR A 95 16.96 -1.32 -0.16
C THR A 95 17.17 -1.80 -1.59
N ASN A 96 16.36 -1.34 -2.55
CA ASN A 96 16.27 -1.88 -3.92
C ASN A 96 15.97 -3.40 -3.97
N GLN A 97 15.40 -3.96 -2.91
CA GLN A 97 14.98 -5.36 -2.82
C GLN A 97 13.44 -5.50 -2.76
N GLY A 98 12.73 -4.38 -2.85
CA GLY A 98 11.30 -4.30 -2.67
C GLY A 98 10.89 -4.75 -1.27
N ARG A 99 9.75 -5.44 -1.22
CA ARG A 99 9.14 -5.86 0.03
C ARG A 99 9.88 -7.05 0.66
N THR A 100 10.05 -7.00 1.98
CA THR A 100 10.59 -8.14 2.74
C THR A 100 9.73 -9.41 2.63
N VAL A 101 10.40 -10.57 2.67
CA VAL A 101 9.77 -11.89 2.68
C VAL A 101 9.40 -12.37 4.08
N MET A 102 10.04 -11.83 5.14
CA MET A 102 9.74 -12.10 6.55
C MET A 102 10.42 -11.06 7.45
N GLY A 103 10.02 -11.01 8.72
CA GLY A 103 10.77 -10.35 9.79
C GLY A 103 11.10 -11.36 10.87
N MET A 104 12.28 -11.28 11.49
CA MET A 104 12.68 -12.20 12.55
C MET A 104 13.19 -11.50 13.80
N LEU A 105 12.71 -11.95 14.95
CA LEU A 105 13.16 -11.54 16.27
C LEU A 105 13.78 -12.77 16.93
N ASN A 106 15.06 -12.70 17.27
CA ASN A 106 15.78 -13.84 17.82
C ASN A 106 16.21 -13.55 19.25
N SER A 107 15.92 -14.47 20.16
CA SER A 107 16.44 -14.44 21.52
C SER A 107 17.96 -14.60 21.51
N THR A 108 18.60 -14.04 22.53
CA THR A 108 20.02 -14.29 22.77
C THR A 108 20.28 -15.79 22.93
N GLY A 109 21.35 -16.32 22.33
CA GLY A 109 21.70 -17.73 22.46
C GLY A 109 22.57 -18.19 21.30
N CYS A 110 22.70 -19.51 21.11
CA CYS A 110 23.47 -20.05 19.99
C CYS A 110 22.99 -19.50 18.64
N SER A 111 21.67 -19.34 18.48
CA SER A 111 21.03 -18.78 17.28
C SER A 111 21.46 -17.35 16.97
N SER A 112 21.54 -16.48 17.97
CA SER A 112 22.01 -15.12 17.80
C SER A 112 23.52 -15.05 17.60
N VAL A 113 24.30 -15.93 18.26
CA VAL A 113 25.76 -15.98 18.11
C VAL A 113 26.15 -16.31 16.67
N TRP A 114 25.64 -17.41 16.10
CA TRP A 114 25.93 -17.72 14.70
C TRP A 114 25.28 -16.73 13.73
N GLY A 115 24.12 -16.18 14.09
CA GLY A 115 23.32 -15.31 13.24
C GLY A 115 23.75 -13.84 13.19
N SER A 116 24.58 -13.37 14.12
CA SER A 116 24.91 -11.94 14.21
C SER A 116 26.31 -11.64 14.76
N THR A 117 27.31 -12.47 14.45
CA THR A 117 28.71 -12.15 14.77
C THR A 117 29.26 -11.14 13.76
N PHE A 118 29.41 -9.89 14.18
CA PHE A 118 29.89 -8.80 13.34
C PHE A 118 31.25 -9.13 12.68
N PRO A 119 31.46 -8.82 11.39
CA PRO A 119 30.54 -8.14 10.46
C PRO A 119 29.62 -9.09 9.67
N TYR A 120 29.60 -10.38 9.99
CA TYR A 120 28.89 -11.40 9.21
C TYR A 120 27.43 -11.53 9.64
N ASN A 121 26.52 -11.34 8.69
CA ASN A 121 25.08 -11.57 8.86
C ASN A 121 24.55 -12.45 7.71
N PRO A 122 24.03 -13.65 8.00
CA PRO A 122 23.59 -14.60 6.97
C PRO A 122 22.16 -14.34 6.45
N TYR A 123 21.40 -13.43 7.07
CA TYR A 123 19.97 -13.29 6.76
C TYR A 123 19.72 -12.30 5.61
N PRO A 124 18.99 -12.71 4.55
CA PRO A 124 18.59 -11.83 3.45
C PRO A 124 17.29 -11.05 3.76
N PHE A 125 16.91 -10.96 5.03
CA PHE A 125 15.69 -10.30 5.50
C PHE A 125 15.94 -9.58 6.83
N PRO A 126 15.11 -8.58 7.19
CA PRO A 126 15.24 -7.87 8.45
C PRO A 126 15.15 -8.81 9.64
N TRP A 127 16.19 -8.75 10.47
CA TRP A 127 16.31 -9.50 11.70
C TRP A 127 16.79 -8.59 12.82
N SER A 128 16.39 -8.88 14.06
CA SER A 128 16.91 -8.24 15.27
C SER A 128 17.02 -9.24 16.42
N SER A 129 17.96 -9.00 17.33
CA SER A 129 18.02 -9.62 18.65
C SER A 129 18.01 -8.51 19.69
N HIS A 130 17.04 -8.58 20.60
CA HIS A 130 16.91 -7.62 21.69
C HIS A 130 17.52 -8.18 22.98
N LEU A 131 16.76 -8.99 23.75
CA LEU A 131 17.26 -9.66 24.95
C LEU A 131 16.98 -11.17 24.89
N PHE A 132 17.46 -11.88 25.90
CA PHE A 132 17.36 -13.34 25.97
C PHE A 132 15.89 -13.81 26.03
N GLN A 133 15.07 -13.11 26.81
CA GLN A 133 13.75 -13.57 27.23
C GLN A 133 12.58 -13.07 26.38
N ASP A 134 12.77 -12.11 25.47
CA ASP A 134 11.67 -11.26 24.98
C ASP A 134 11.43 -11.23 23.47
N SER A 135 12.09 -12.10 22.70
CA SER A 135 11.88 -12.17 21.24
C SER A 135 10.41 -12.32 20.84
N THR A 136 9.63 -13.10 21.59
CA THR A 136 8.18 -13.30 21.41
C THR A 136 7.38 -12.03 21.67
N SER A 137 7.66 -11.31 22.77
CA SER A 137 7.03 -10.03 23.10
C SER A 137 7.36 -8.95 22.08
N VAL A 138 8.62 -8.85 21.65
CA VAL A 138 9.05 -7.89 20.62
C VAL A 138 8.38 -8.22 19.28
N ALA A 139 8.25 -9.50 18.94
CA ALA A 139 7.57 -9.94 17.73
C ALA A 139 6.10 -9.50 17.67
N LEU A 140 5.38 -9.42 18.80
CA LEU A 140 4.02 -8.86 18.82
C LEU A 140 4.00 -7.40 18.38
N GLY A 141 4.91 -6.58 18.91
CA GLY A 141 4.99 -5.15 18.57
C GLY A 141 5.36 -4.94 17.10
N ILE A 142 6.33 -5.71 16.60
CA ILE A 142 6.73 -5.67 15.19
C ILE A 142 5.59 -6.14 14.28
N PHE A 143 4.85 -7.19 14.67
CA PHE A 143 3.69 -7.66 13.94
C PHE A 143 2.63 -6.57 13.81
N GLU A 144 2.21 -5.95 14.91
CA GLU A 144 1.19 -4.90 14.89
C GLU A 144 1.65 -3.69 14.05
N GLY A 145 2.88 -3.23 14.25
CA GLY A 145 3.45 -2.13 13.46
C GLY A 145 3.52 -2.45 11.97
N HIS A 146 3.87 -3.69 11.63
CA HIS A 146 3.90 -4.14 10.24
C HIS A 146 2.50 -4.22 9.64
N MET A 147 1.52 -4.74 10.39
CA MET A 147 0.13 -4.87 9.95
C MET A 147 -0.55 -3.51 9.72
N VAL A 148 -0.19 -2.47 10.47
CA VAL A 148 -0.64 -1.10 10.17
C VAL A 148 -0.20 -0.66 8.78
N LYS A 149 1.06 -0.95 8.38
CA LYS A 149 1.54 -0.62 7.03
C LYS A 149 0.80 -1.41 5.95
N MET A 150 0.54 -2.70 6.18
CA MET A 150 -0.25 -3.53 5.27
C MET A 150 -1.69 -2.99 5.14
N ALA A 151 -2.32 -2.61 6.25
CA ALA A 151 -3.68 -2.10 6.28
C ALA A 151 -3.82 -0.80 5.49
N THR A 152 -2.86 0.12 5.61
CA THR A 152 -2.83 1.36 4.82
C THR A 152 -2.79 1.06 3.32
N GLY A 153 -1.97 0.11 2.89
CA GLY A 153 -1.89 -0.28 1.48
C GLY A 153 -3.19 -0.90 0.96
N PHE A 154 -3.75 -1.86 1.68
CA PHE A 154 -5.01 -2.53 1.28
C PHE A 154 -6.21 -1.59 1.31
N LYS A 155 -6.26 -0.65 2.27
CA LYS A 155 -7.25 0.42 2.30
C LYS A 155 -7.22 1.23 1.01
N ALA A 156 -6.04 1.69 0.57
CA ALA A 156 -5.91 2.47 -0.67
C ALA A 156 -6.39 1.68 -1.89
N ILE A 157 -6.07 0.40 -1.98
CA ILE A 157 -6.52 -0.50 -3.06
C ILE A 157 -8.05 -0.59 -3.07
N ARG A 158 -8.67 -0.94 -1.92
CA ARG A 158 -10.12 -1.09 -1.83
C ARG A 158 -10.86 0.21 -2.10
N MET A 159 -10.34 1.35 -1.63
CA MET A 159 -10.92 2.66 -1.92
C MET A 159 -10.86 2.97 -3.43
N ALA A 160 -9.73 2.71 -4.09
CA ALA A 160 -9.61 2.88 -5.53
C ALA A 160 -10.55 1.96 -6.32
N GLU A 161 -10.69 0.69 -5.90
CA GLU A 161 -11.60 -0.26 -6.52
C GLU A 161 -13.07 0.15 -6.36
N LEU A 162 -13.46 0.64 -5.18
CA LEU A 162 -14.80 1.16 -4.93
C LEU A 162 -15.09 2.40 -5.78
N GLU A 163 -14.12 3.31 -5.91
CA GLU A 163 -14.24 4.51 -6.74
C GLU A 163 -14.41 4.15 -8.22
N LEU A 164 -13.54 3.28 -8.75
CA LEU A 164 -13.60 2.82 -10.14
C LEU A 164 -14.91 2.08 -10.44
N ALA A 165 -15.50 1.41 -9.45
CA ALA A 165 -16.80 0.76 -9.56
C ALA A 165 -17.98 1.74 -9.40
N GLY A 166 -17.74 3.01 -9.05
CA GLY A 166 -18.80 4.00 -8.75
C GLY A 166 -19.59 3.67 -7.49
N LYS A 167 -19.00 2.91 -6.56
CA LYS A 167 -19.66 2.40 -5.34
C LYS A 167 -19.17 3.09 -4.07
N TYR A 168 -18.21 4.01 -4.15
CA TYR A 168 -17.71 4.68 -2.96
C TYR A 168 -18.76 5.63 -2.36
N ASN A 169 -19.32 5.24 -1.22
CA ASN A 169 -20.16 6.10 -0.39
C ASN A 169 -19.42 6.54 0.89
N PRO A 170 -19.12 7.84 1.09
CA PRO A 170 -18.46 8.35 2.29
C PRO A 170 -19.18 7.98 3.59
N SER A 171 -20.52 8.03 3.62
CA SER A 171 -21.31 7.77 4.83
C SER A 171 -21.21 6.32 5.33
N GLU A 172 -20.93 5.38 4.44
CA GLU A 172 -20.78 3.96 4.77
C GLU A 172 -19.31 3.59 4.95
N HIS A 173 -18.44 4.06 4.06
CA HIS A 173 -17.07 3.58 3.95
C HIS A 173 -16.07 4.35 4.81
N ASP A 174 -16.28 5.64 5.11
CA ASP A 174 -15.29 6.42 5.86
C ASP A 174 -15.08 5.84 7.27
N ASN A 175 -16.18 5.46 7.93
CA ASN A 175 -16.12 4.83 9.25
C ASN A 175 -15.42 3.47 9.21
N PHE A 176 -15.77 2.63 8.23
CA PHE A 176 -15.12 1.33 8.03
C PHE A 176 -13.60 1.48 7.83
N PHE A 177 -13.19 2.38 6.94
CA PHE A 177 -11.78 2.60 6.64
C PHE A 177 -11.02 3.37 7.73
N THR A 178 -11.71 4.02 8.66
CA THR A 178 -11.09 4.64 9.84
C THR A 178 -10.62 3.58 10.84
N TYR A 179 -11.37 2.49 10.99
CA TYR A 179 -11.06 1.39 11.91
C TYR A 179 -10.58 0.12 11.21
N PHE A 180 -10.13 0.24 9.95
CA PHE A 180 -9.65 -0.88 9.17
C PHE A 180 -8.32 -1.40 9.73
N THR A 181 -8.31 -2.65 10.19
CA THR A 181 -7.14 -3.32 10.75
C THR A 181 -6.88 -4.65 10.06
N TRP A 182 -5.79 -5.33 10.44
CA TRP A 182 -5.49 -6.67 9.95
C TRP A 182 -6.60 -7.69 10.18
N ARG A 183 -7.47 -7.47 11.17
CA ARG A 183 -8.64 -8.32 11.42
C ARG A 183 -9.68 -8.27 10.29
N ASN A 184 -9.62 -7.26 9.43
CA ASN A 184 -10.52 -7.06 8.30
C ASN A 184 -9.91 -7.54 6.97
N PHE A 185 -8.71 -8.12 6.99
CA PHE A 185 -8.05 -8.59 5.78
C PHE A 185 -8.76 -9.81 5.20
N SER A 186 -8.83 -9.85 3.87
CA SER A 186 -9.24 -11.06 3.15
C SER A 186 -8.15 -12.13 3.24
N ASN A 187 -8.49 -13.37 2.91
CA ASN A 187 -7.50 -14.45 2.86
C ASN A 187 -6.36 -14.15 1.86
N GLU A 188 -6.67 -13.49 0.75
CA GLU A 188 -5.68 -13.12 -0.26
C GLU A 188 -4.72 -12.05 0.25
N GLU A 189 -5.26 -11.01 0.91
CA GLU A 189 -4.48 -9.96 1.58
C GLU A 189 -3.59 -10.54 2.69
N TRP A 190 -4.10 -11.51 3.45
CA TRP A 190 -3.31 -12.22 4.45
C TRP A 190 -2.14 -13.00 3.88
N LEU A 191 -2.34 -13.66 2.73
CA LEU A 191 -1.27 -14.37 2.05
C LEU A 191 -0.22 -13.41 1.47
N LEU A 192 -0.59 -12.14 1.33
CA LEU A 192 0.31 -11.03 1.09
C LEU A 192 0.84 -10.43 2.40
N CYS A 193 0.76 -11.02 3.59
CA CYS A 193 1.48 -10.50 4.75
C CYS A 193 2.79 -11.31 4.95
N PRO A 194 3.98 -10.67 4.97
CA PRO A 194 5.21 -11.31 5.43
C PRO A 194 5.01 -11.82 6.87
N PRO A 195 5.41 -13.06 7.19
CA PRO A 195 5.35 -13.55 8.55
C PRO A 195 6.38 -12.83 9.43
N VAL A 196 5.99 -12.60 10.68
CA VAL A 196 6.93 -12.25 11.76
C VAL A 196 7.23 -13.52 12.55
N VAL A 197 8.52 -13.82 12.70
CA VAL A 197 9.01 -15.02 13.37
C VAL A 197 9.74 -14.63 14.65
N ALA A 198 9.33 -15.20 15.77
CA ALA A 198 10.12 -15.23 16.99
C ALA A 198 10.94 -16.53 17.03
N MET A 199 12.24 -16.43 17.24
CA MET A 199 13.18 -17.55 17.33
C MET A 199 13.90 -17.51 18.68
N GLY A 200 14.18 -18.67 19.26
CA GLY A 200 15.02 -18.75 20.45
C GLY A 200 15.20 -20.18 20.91
N GLY A 201 16.28 -20.49 21.63
CA GLY A 201 16.51 -21.84 22.14
C GLY A 201 15.62 -22.21 23.33
N ASP A 202 15.79 -23.44 23.81
CA ASP A 202 15.03 -24.01 24.92
C ASP A 202 15.11 -23.14 26.18
N GLY A 203 16.29 -22.71 26.61
CA GLY A 203 16.43 -21.84 27.79
C GLY A 203 15.71 -20.50 27.66
N SER A 204 15.60 -19.93 26.46
CA SER A 204 14.84 -18.69 26.25
C SER A 204 13.33 -18.92 26.23
N MET A 205 12.87 -20.05 25.72
CA MET A 205 11.46 -20.28 25.40
C MET A 205 10.73 -21.13 26.45
N TYR A 206 11.45 -22.01 27.16
CA TYR A 206 10.92 -22.90 28.19
C TYR A 206 11.25 -22.45 29.62
N ASP A 207 12.25 -21.57 29.81
CA ASP A 207 12.60 -21.02 31.13
C ASP A 207 12.28 -19.52 31.22
N ILE A 208 13.31 -18.67 31.03
CA ILE A 208 13.24 -17.25 31.38
C ILE A 208 12.20 -16.47 30.57
N GLY A 209 11.99 -16.83 29.30
CA GLY A 209 11.00 -16.21 28.41
C GLY A 209 9.71 -17.00 28.27
N PHE A 210 9.51 -18.08 29.04
CA PHE A 210 8.29 -18.89 28.94
C PHE A 210 7.03 -18.08 29.20
N GLN A 211 7.07 -17.12 30.14
CA GLN A 211 5.94 -16.22 30.38
C GLN A 211 5.59 -15.38 29.13
N ASN A 212 6.60 -14.88 28.41
CA ASN A 212 6.41 -14.10 27.19
C ASN A 212 5.86 -15.00 26.06
N LEU A 213 6.43 -16.20 25.90
CA LEU A 213 5.92 -17.19 24.95
C LEU A 213 4.47 -17.55 25.23
N SER A 214 4.14 -17.86 26.48
CA SER A 214 2.76 -18.18 26.90
C SER A 214 1.80 -17.04 26.58
N ARG A 215 2.22 -15.78 26.74
CA ARG A 215 1.39 -14.61 26.42
C ARG A 215 1.15 -14.49 24.92
N VAL A 216 2.16 -14.73 24.08
CA VAL A 216 2.00 -14.73 22.61
C VAL A 216 1.07 -15.83 22.15
N LEU A 217 1.22 -17.05 22.67
CA LEU A 217 0.35 -18.18 22.30
C LEU A 217 -1.10 -17.92 22.72
N ALA A 218 -1.32 -17.25 23.86
CA ALA A 218 -2.65 -16.87 24.33
C ALA A 218 -3.25 -15.66 23.61
N SER A 219 -2.46 -14.82 22.93
CA SER A 219 -2.97 -13.58 22.32
C SER A 219 -3.76 -13.80 21.03
N GLY A 220 -3.58 -14.96 20.37
CA GLY A 220 -4.14 -15.21 19.04
C GLY A 220 -3.51 -14.37 17.92
N THR A 221 -2.42 -13.64 18.21
CA THR A 221 -1.67 -12.88 17.21
C THR A 221 -0.90 -13.86 16.32
N PRO A 222 -0.96 -13.77 14.98
CA PRO A 222 -0.35 -14.75 14.08
C PRO A 222 1.17 -14.55 13.91
N VAL A 223 1.90 -14.58 15.02
CA VAL A 223 3.36 -14.66 15.08
C VAL A 223 3.76 -16.13 15.01
N LYS A 224 4.78 -16.45 14.20
CA LYS A 224 5.35 -17.78 14.16
C LYS A 224 6.42 -17.89 15.24
N VAL A 225 6.36 -18.93 16.07
CA VAL A 225 7.40 -19.21 17.07
C VAL A 225 8.19 -20.42 16.62
N MET A 226 9.52 -20.31 16.63
CA MET A 226 10.46 -21.40 16.43
C MET A 226 11.32 -21.54 17.68
N VAL A 227 11.25 -22.70 18.32
CA VAL A 227 12.12 -23.09 19.43
C VAL A 227 13.17 -24.06 18.94
#